data_AF-A0A026VTE3-F1
#
_entry.id   AF-A0A026VTE3-F1
#
_cell.length_a   1.000
_cell.length_b   1.000
_cell.length_c   1.000
_cell.angle_alpha   90.00
_cell.angle_beta   90.00
_cell.angle_gamma   90.00
#
_symmetry.space_group_name_H-M   'P 1'
#
loop_
_entity.id
_entity.type
_entity.pdbx_description
1 polymer ?
#
loop_
_entity_poly.entity_id
_entity_poly.type
_entity_poly.pdbx_seq_one_letter_code
_entity_poly.pdbx_strand_id
1 'polypeptide(L)'
;MSQTSVRRNLKFINFHPYKIHLVQKLNEDDFDRRNEFCDIMMTRIDQLPNFLFNIAFSDEASFEINGNVNRHNCRFWTDENPH
;
A
#
# COMPACT_ATOMS: atom_id res chain seq x y z
N MET A 1 20.72 14.19 20.18
CA MET A 1 19.61 15.01 19.66
C MET A 1 18.30 14.26 19.89
N SER A 2 17.24 14.86 20.44
CA SER A 2 15.98 14.14 20.70
C SER A 2 15.18 13.90 19.41
N GLN A 3 14.36 12.83 19.37
CA GLN A 3 13.46 12.58 18.24
C GLN A 3 12.55 13.77 17.92
N THR A 4 12.10 14.49 18.96
CA THR A 4 11.29 15.70 18.83
C THR A 4 12.06 16.84 18.16
N SER A 5 13.35 16.99 18.45
CA SER A 5 14.22 17.99 17.82
C SER A 5 14.46 17.68 16.34
N VAL A 6 14.69 16.41 16.00
CA VAL A 6 14.84 15.97 14.60
C VAL A 6 13.56 16.24 13.80
N ARG A 7 12.39 15.86 14.32
CA ARG A 7 11.09 16.12 13.66
C ARG A 7 10.81 17.60 13.47
N ARG A 8 11.17 18.45 14.45
CA ARG A 8 10.99 19.90 14.36
C ARG A 8 11.88 20.49 13.26
N ASN A 9 13.13 20.07 13.18
CA ASN A 9 14.04 20.53 12.13
C ASN A 9 13.58 20.07 10.74
N LEU A 10 13.18 18.81 10.58
CA LEU A 10 12.66 18.29 9.31
C LEU A 10 11.45 19.08 8.82
N LYS A 11 10.50 19.40 9.72
CA LYS A 11 9.37 20.27 9.38
C LYS A 11 9.81 21.69 9.02
N PHE A 12 10.79 22.24 9.71
CA PHE A 12 11.32 23.59 9.43
C PHE A 12 11.92 23.69 8.02
N ILE A 13 12.56 22.62 7.54
CA ILE A 13 13.11 22.55 6.18
C ILE A 13 12.09 22.00 5.16
N ASN A 14 10.79 21.96 5.48
CA ASN A 14 9.71 21.47 4.62
C ASN A 14 9.81 20.00 4.17
N PHE A 15 10.46 19.14 4.96
CA PHE A 15 10.45 17.71 4.71
C PHE A 15 9.15 17.09 5.24
N HIS A 16 8.62 16.15 4.46
CA HIS A 16 7.39 15.41 4.77
C HIS A 16 7.70 13.92 4.98
N PRO A 17 7.01 13.26 5.93
CA PRO A 17 7.17 11.83 6.14
C PRO A 17 6.37 11.05 5.09
N TYR A 18 7.03 10.18 4.34
CA TYR A 18 6.42 9.27 3.37
C TYR A 18 6.52 7.82 3.84
N LYS A 19 5.45 7.07 3.60
CA LYS A 19 5.42 5.63 3.85
C LYS A 19 6.01 4.92 2.64
N ILE A 20 6.91 3.97 2.87
CA ILE A 20 7.45 3.14 1.79
C ILE A 20 6.31 2.28 1.23
N HIS A 21 5.99 2.48 -0.04
CA HIS A 21 5.06 1.64 -0.79
C HIS A 21 5.86 0.78 -1.75
N LEU A 22 6.00 -0.51 -1.43
CA LEU A 22 6.55 -1.48 -2.36
C LEU A 22 5.37 -2.07 -3.14
N VAL A 23 5.26 -1.70 -4.42
CA VAL A 23 4.29 -2.27 -5.33
C VAL A 23 4.93 -3.37 -6.16
N GLN A 24 4.17 -4.39 -6.53
CA GLN A 24 4.62 -5.37 -7.51
C GLN A 24 4.83 -4.67 -8.86
N LYS A 25 5.92 -5.01 -9.54
CA LYS A 25 6.13 -4.55 -10.92
C LYS A 25 5.09 -5.23 -11.81
N LEU A 26 4.32 -4.41 -12.53
CA LEU A 26 3.37 -4.89 -13.53
C LEU A 26 4.09 -5.12 -14.86
N ASN A 27 3.72 -6.20 -15.54
CA ASN A 27 4.05 -6.46 -16.93
C ASN A 27 3.01 -5.79 -17.86
N GLU A 28 3.31 -5.71 -19.15
CA GLU A 28 2.44 -5.08 -20.15
C GLU A 28 1.03 -5.72 -20.17
N ASP A 29 0.97 -7.05 -20.10
CA ASP A 29 -0.31 -7.79 -20.08
C ASP A 29 -1.12 -7.64 -18.78
N ASP A 30 -0.50 -7.22 -17.68
CA ASP A 30 -1.18 -7.17 -16.39
C ASP A 30 -2.25 -6.07 -16.35
N PHE A 31 -2.10 -5.02 -17.15
CA PHE A 31 -3.08 -3.94 -17.23
C PHE A 31 -4.41 -4.44 -17.81
N ASP A 32 -4.36 -5.14 -18.93
CA ASP A 32 -5.55 -5.66 -19.60
C ASP A 32 -6.24 -6.73 -18.76
N ARG A 33 -5.47 -7.65 -18.18
CA ARG A 33 -6.02 -8.70 -17.29
C ARG A 33 -6.72 -8.13 -16.05
N ARG A 34 -6.17 -7.04 -15.48
CA ARG A 34 -6.79 -6.39 -14.32
C ARG A 34 -8.09 -5.69 -14.70
N ASN A 35 -8.15 -5.04 -15.85
CA ASN A 35 -9.38 -4.43 -16.35
C ASN A 35 -10.45 -5.50 -16.63
N GLU A 36 -10.08 -6.58 -17.32
CA GLU A 36 -10.98 -7.70 -17.59
C GLU A 36 -11.54 -8.30 -16.29
N PHE A 37 -10.68 -8.52 -15.28
CA PHE A 37 -11.13 -8.97 -13.97
C PHE A 37 -12.14 -8.01 -13.33
N CYS A 38 -11.88 -6.71 -13.38
CA CYS A 38 -12.79 -5.69 -12.86
C CYS A 38 -14.16 -5.75 -13.54
N ASP A 39 -14.20 -5.81 -14.88
CA ASP A 39 -15.44 -5.87 -15.64
C ASP A 39 -16.26 -7.13 -15.32
N ILE A 40 -15.58 -8.28 -15.20
CA ILE A 40 -16.20 -9.56 -14.81
C ILE A 40 -16.78 -9.46 -13.39
N MET A 41 -16.02 -8.92 -12.44
CA MET A 41 -16.47 -8.81 -11.05
C MET A 41 -17.64 -7.83 -10.91
N MET A 42 -17.59 -6.69 -11.59
CA MET A 42 -18.70 -5.72 -11.61
C MET A 42 -19.98 -6.37 -12.14
N THR A 43 -19.89 -7.08 -13.27
CA THR A 43 -21.04 -7.80 -13.84
C THR A 43 -21.63 -8.82 -12.87
N ARG A 44 -20.78 -9.58 -12.15
CA ARG A 44 -21.24 -10.56 -11.16
C ARG A 44 -21.89 -9.93 -9.95
N ILE A 45 -21.38 -8.79 -9.49
CA ILE A 45 -21.95 -8.02 -8.38
C ILE A 45 -23.36 -7.54 -8.76
N ASP A 46 -23.55 -7.05 -9.98
CA ASP A 46 -24.85 -6.54 -10.45
C ASP A 46 -25.88 -7.66 -10.68
N GLN A 47 -25.44 -8.81 -11.18
CA GLN A 47 -26.34 -9.92 -11.57
C GLN A 47 -26.75 -10.83 -10.42
N LEU A 48 -25.92 -10.95 -9.38
CA LEU A 48 -26.12 -11.91 -8.30
C LEU A 48 -26.31 -11.18 -6.96
N PRO A 49 -27.57 -11.01 -6.50
CA PRO A 49 -27.85 -10.49 -5.18
C PRO A 49 -27.07 -11.29 -4.13
N ASN A 50 -26.27 -10.60 -3.33
CA ASN A 50 -25.41 -11.16 -2.28
C ASN A 50 -24.09 -11.82 -2.73
N PHE A 51 -23.66 -11.68 -3.99
CA PHE A 51 -22.37 -12.22 -4.45
C PHE A 51 -21.21 -11.89 -3.51
N LEU A 52 -21.07 -10.61 -3.13
CA LEU A 52 -20.01 -10.15 -2.23
C LEU A 52 -20.09 -10.76 -0.83
N PHE A 53 -21.29 -11.02 -0.30
CA PHE A 53 -21.45 -11.61 1.03
C PHE A 53 -21.00 -13.08 1.08
N ASN A 54 -20.92 -13.74 -0.08
CA ASN A 54 -20.46 -15.12 -0.20
C ASN A 54 -18.94 -15.23 -0.43
N ILE A 55 -18.22 -14.10 -0.50
CA ILE A 55 -16.77 -14.09 -0.71
C ILE A 55 -16.07 -13.91 0.64
N ALA A 56 -15.20 -14.86 0.96
CA ALA A 56 -14.24 -14.73 2.04
C ALA A 56 -12.84 -14.53 1.45
N PHE A 57 -12.24 -13.36 1.72
CA PHE A 57 -10.86 -13.09 1.36
C PHE A 57 -9.94 -13.55 2.49
N SER A 58 -8.84 -14.21 2.11
CA SER A 58 -7.75 -14.56 3.02
C SER A 58 -6.42 -14.24 2.37
N ASP A 59 -5.42 -13.90 3.18
CA ASP A 59 -4.05 -13.65 2.76
C ASP A 59 -3.10 -14.09 3.87
N GLU A 60 -1.84 -14.31 3.52
CA GLU A 60 -0.79 -14.69 4.46
C GLU A 60 0.10 -13.49 4.77
N ALA A 61 0.45 -13.33 6.06
CA ALA A 61 1.38 -12.31 6.50
C ALA A 61 2.51 -12.95 7.32
N SER A 62 3.76 -12.60 6.99
CA SER A 62 4.94 -13.05 7.73
C SER A 62 5.33 -12.02 8.79
N PHE A 63 5.53 -12.50 10.03
CA PHE A 63 6.00 -11.68 11.16
C PHE A 63 7.32 -12.24 11.67
N GLU A 64 8.35 -11.40 11.73
CA GLU A 64 9.67 -11.78 12.21
C GLU A 64 9.96 -11.17 13.58
N ILE A 65 10.46 -11.99 14.52
CA ILE A 65 10.74 -11.58 15.92
C ILE A 65 12.11 -10.87 16.04
N ASN A 66 12.97 -11.02 15.04
CA ASN A 66 14.35 -10.50 15.03
C ASN A 66 14.45 -8.97 14.84
N GLY A 67 13.33 -8.24 14.74
CA GLY A 67 13.33 -6.78 14.57
C GLY A 67 13.62 -6.31 13.14
N ASN A 68 13.53 -7.19 12.14
CA ASN A 68 13.51 -6.76 10.75
C ASN A 68 12.43 -5.69 10.53
N VAL A 69 12.78 -4.66 9.77
CA VAL A 69 11.97 -3.45 9.60
C VAL A 69 10.58 -3.84 9.13
N ASN A 70 9.59 -3.66 10.01
CA ASN A 70 8.19 -3.73 9.60
C ASN A 70 7.96 -2.61 8.59
N ARG A 71 7.85 -2.97 7.31
CA ARG A 71 7.67 -2.04 6.18
C ARG A 71 6.44 -1.15 6.38
N HIS A 72 5.42 -1.62 7.08
CA HIS A 72 4.24 -0.83 7.41
C HIS A 72 4.52 0.34 8.37
N ASN A 73 5.57 0.23 9.20
CA ASN A 73 6.00 1.25 10.16
C ASN A 73 7.20 2.08 9.67
N CYS A 74 7.77 1.74 8.51
CA CYS A 74 8.92 2.46 7.96
C CYS A 74 8.47 3.74 7.25
N ARG A 75 9.06 4.88 7.66
CA ARG A 75 8.84 6.19 7.04
C ARG A 75 10.17 6.85 6.75
N PHE A 76 10.32 7.39 5.55
CA PHE A 76 11.44 8.25 5.18
C PHE A 76 10.94 9.70 5.07
N TRP A 77 11.87 10.65 5.09
CA TRP A 77 11.55 12.08 5.00
C TRP A 77 12.18 12.65 3.73
N THR A 78 11.41 13.38 2.92
CA THR A 78 11.90 14.09 1.74
C THR A 78 11.08 15.37 1.54
N ASP A 79 11.70 16.36 0.92
CA ASP A 79 11.12 17.61 0.42
C ASP A 79 10.38 17.46 -0.92
N GLU A 80 10.62 16.38 -1.66
CA GLU A 80 9.96 16.09 -2.93
C GLU A 80 8.85 15.05 -2.77
N ASN A 81 7.78 15.16 -3.57
CA ASN A 81 6.75 14.14 -3.61
C ASN A 81 7.27 12.91 -4.38
N PRO A 82 7.41 11.72 -3.75
CA PRO A 82 7.92 10.52 -4.41
C PRO A 82 6.91 9.82 -5.33
N HIS A 83 5.75 10.45 -5.60
CA HIS A 83 4.63 9.92 -6.38
C HIS A 83 4.15 10.90 -7.44
#